data_AF-A0A949A2X9-F1
#
_entry.id   AF-A0A949A2X9-F1
#
_cell.length_a   1.000
_cell.length_b   1.000
_cell.length_c   1.000
_cell.angle_alpha   90.00
_cell.angle_beta   90.00
_cell.angle_gamma   90.00
#
_symmetry.space_group_name_H-M   'P 1'
#
loop_
_entity.id
_entity.type
_entity.pdbx_description
1 polymer ?
#
loop_
_entity_poly.entity_id
_entity_poly.type
_entity_poly.pdbx_seq_one_letter_code
_entity_poly.pdbx_strand_id
1 'polypeptide(L)'
;MKTAYKYLKSTSYYSDLYDRLTIEECRRLEKRGISGDKISIETDKSKKDKIKKEFTVRVVVPTMLYFVKGERYSKKSQTIREWMERDKAKDKKLENAVTPIDIFCKKCGSEMTATLKDFHGYELKGEERILFFFECPNECKPRRAVFEDGEEWKPKPHICEKCSSEVKTNDTRKEDRIITTYACKKCGHKGREILDLNSPKEKIDKNFERDRRRFCLSGEKGQEYIGSEMKLKHLMETIEGIKEKEKITKVIAKIKKLSVAGLKKLLTPKSEKEGYSKWEFSKPEINRDVVVRFTVQDDKEDRQEYDSRSQLKKLLKQTLENTNWRLMNEGINYRLGILTGRLKGHENDEDLMKLIKS
;
A
#
# COMPACT_ATOMS: atom_id res chain seq x y z
N MET A 1 15.50 12.30 -39.50
CA MET A 1 15.10 11.24 -38.55
C MET A 1 13.72 10.74 -38.96
N LYS A 2 13.46 9.43 -39.03
CA LYS A 2 12.07 8.94 -39.22
C LYS A 2 11.24 9.38 -38.02
N THR A 3 9.97 9.72 -38.24
CA THR A 3 9.08 10.22 -37.19
C THR A 3 9.08 9.23 -36.02
N ALA A 4 9.47 9.71 -34.83
CA ALA A 4 9.43 8.90 -33.62
C ALA A 4 8.00 8.41 -33.39
N TYR A 5 7.84 7.20 -32.85
CA TYR A 5 6.52 6.65 -32.55
C TYR A 5 5.78 7.58 -31.57
N LYS A 6 4.54 7.94 -31.91
CA LYS A 6 3.68 8.74 -31.04
C LYS A 6 2.88 7.84 -30.11
N TYR A 7 3.18 7.91 -28.82
CA TYR A 7 2.53 7.14 -27.76
C TYR A 7 1.14 7.69 -27.46
N LEU A 8 1.00 9.02 -27.33
CA LEU A 8 -0.28 9.62 -26.99
C LEU A 8 -1.32 9.36 -28.08
N LYS A 9 -2.39 8.65 -27.70
CA LYS A 9 -3.55 8.37 -28.56
C LYS A 9 -4.73 9.30 -28.26
N SER A 10 -5.82 9.13 -28.99
CA SER A 10 -7.06 9.89 -28.75
C SER A 10 -7.72 9.49 -27.44
N THR A 11 -8.50 10.39 -26.84
CA THR A 11 -9.29 10.08 -25.64
C THR A 11 -10.25 8.90 -25.86
N SER A 12 -10.80 8.74 -27.07
CA SER A 12 -11.64 7.60 -27.43
C SER A 12 -10.90 6.27 -27.29
N TYR A 13 -9.65 6.21 -27.76
CA TYR A 13 -8.82 5.01 -27.64
C TYR A 13 -8.66 4.57 -26.18
N TYR A 14 -8.31 5.49 -25.29
CA TYR A 14 -8.14 5.16 -23.86
C TYR A 14 -9.47 4.81 -23.19
N SER A 15 -10.56 5.47 -23.57
CA SER A 15 -11.90 5.11 -23.08
C SER A 15 -12.27 3.68 -23.49
N ASP A 16 -12.07 3.31 -24.76
CA ASP A 16 -12.41 1.99 -25.26
C ASP A 16 -11.51 0.91 -24.67
N LEU A 17 -10.22 1.21 -24.47
CA LEU A 17 -9.28 0.35 -23.76
C LEU A 17 -9.75 0.12 -22.31
N TYR A 18 -10.13 1.18 -21.59
CA TYR A 18 -10.62 1.07 -20.23
C TYR A 18 -11.91 0.24 -20.14
N ASP A 19 -12.83 0.46 -21.08
CA ASP A 19 -14.09 -0.29 -21.17
C ASP A 19 -13.82 -1.76 -21.49
N ARG A 20 -12.86 -2.06 -22.39
CA ARG A 20 -12.44 -3.44 -22.70
C ARG A 20 -11.92 -4.18 -21.47
N LEU A 21 -11.02 -3.54 -20.70
CA LEU A 21 -10.51 -4.10 -19.45
C LEU A 21 -11.59 -4.26 -18.38
N THR A 22 -12.58 -3.37 -18.37
CA THR A 22 -13.74 -3.47 -17.47
C THR A 22 -14.62 -4.66 -17.83
N ILE A 23 -14.93 -4.83 -19.11
CA ILE A 23 -15.71 -5.94 -19.65
C ILE A 23 -15.00 -7.27 -19.40
N GLU A 24 -13.71 -7.36 -19.65
CA GLU A 24 -12.92 -8.57 -19.43
C GLU A 24 -12.96 -9.01 -17.96
N GLU A 25 -12.77 -8.07 -17.03
CA GLU A 25 -12.85 -8.38 -15.60
C GLU A 25 -14.24 -8.83 -15.18
N CYS A 26 -15.30 -8.18 -15.68
CA CYS A 26 -16.67 -8.58 -15.38
C CYS A 26 -17.00 -9.97 -15.93
N ARG A 27 -16.61 -10.27 -17.17
CA ARG A 27 -16.76 -11.61 -17.77
C ARG A 27 -15.99 -12.67 -16.98
N ARG A 28 -14.79 -12.34 -16.50
CA ARG A 28 -13.97 -13.24 -15.66
C ARG A 28 -14.68 -13.57 -14.35
N LEU A 29 -15.30 -12.58 -13.71
CA LEU A 29 -16.08 -12.78 -12.47
C LEU A 29 -17.31 -13.66 -12.71
N GLU A 30 -18.06 -13.42 -13.79
CA GLU A 30 -19.19 -14.27 -14.16
C GLU A 30 -18.74 -15.70 -14.43
N LYS A 31 -17.65 -15.87 -15.19
CA LYS A 31 -17.10 -17.18 -15.50
C LYS A 31 -16.71 -17.94 -14.24
N ARG A 32 -16.01 -17.30 -13.29
CA ARG A 32 -15.62 -17.90 -12.00
C ARG A 32 -16.82 -18.31 -11.16
N GLY A 33 -17.87 -17.48 -11.15
CA GLY A 33 -19.12 -17.77 -10.47
C GLY A 33 -19.87 -18.98 -11.04
N ILE A 34 -19.84 -19.12 -12.38
CA ILE A 34 -20.54 -20.21 -13.11
C ILE A 34 -19.73 -21.51 -13.08
N SER A 35 -18.39 -21.43 -13.26
CA SER A 35 -17.50 -22.59 -13.29
C SER A 35 -17.38 -23.25 -11.92
N GLY A 36 -17.61 -22.52 -10.83
CA GLY A 36 -17.51 -23.05 -9.47
C GLY A 36 -16.10 -23.56 -9.19
N ASP A 37 -15.08 -22.88 -9.73
CA ASP A 37 -13.67 -23.27 -9.53
C ASP A 37 -13.33 -23.23 -8.03
N LYS A 38 -13.35 -24.45 -7.48
CA LYS A 38 -12.96 -24.96 -6.18
C LYS A 38 -12.22 -23.96 -5.28
N ILE A 39 -12.95 -23.38 -4.32
CA ILE A 39 -12.37 -23.25 -2.98
C ILE A 39 -12.43 -24.66 -2.40
N SER A 40 -11.28 -25.33 -2.34
CA SER A 40 -11.14 -26.66 -1.75
C SER A 40 -11.51 -26.63 -0.28
N ILE A 41 -12.74 -26.99 0.04
CA ILE A 41 -13.14 -27.46 1.36
C ILE A 41 -13.75 -28.83 1.14
N GLU A 42 -12.95 -29.86 1.35
CA GLU A 42 -13.40 -31.25 1.43
C GLU A 42 -14.45 -31.36 2.53
N THR A 43 -15.73 -31.31 2.19
CA THR A 43 -16.77 -31.95 2.99
C THR A 43 -17.92 -32.36 2.08
N ASP A 44 -18.15 -33.66 2.08
CA ASP A 44 -19.28 -34.38 1.53
C ASP A 44 -20.63 -33.66 1.79
N LYS A 45 -21.41 -33.34 0.73
CA LYS A 45 -22.89 -33.12 0.71
C LYS A 45 -23.41 -32.57 -0.64
N SER A 46 -23.82 -33.47 -1.54
CA SER A 46 -24.37 -33.19 -2.88
C SER A 46 -25.62 -32.28 -2.97
N LYS A 47 -26.28 -31.98 -1.85
CA LYS A 47 -27.37 -30.98 -1.75
C LYS A 47 -26.90 -29.60 -1.27
N LYS A 48 -25.90 -29.53 -0.38
CA LYS A 48 -25.35 -28.25 0.11
C LYS A 48 -24.58 -27.53 -0.99
N ASP A 49 -23.94 -28.28 -1.89
CA ASP A 49 -23.17 -27.69 -2.99
C ASP A 49 -24.04 -27.04 -4.07
N LYS A 50 -25.24 -27.60 -4.32
CA LYS A 50 -26.23 -26.96 -5.22
C LYS A 50 -26.76 -25.64 -4.65
N ILE A 51 -27.14 -25.63 -3.37
CA ILE A 51 -27.61 -24.42 -2.69
C ILE A 51 -26.49 -23.36 -2.62
N LYS A 52 -25.24 -23.76 -2.33
CA LYS A 52 -24.08 -22.86 -2.35
C LYS A 52 -23.80 -22.28 -3.74
N LYS A 53 -23.89 -23.11 -4.78
CA LYS A 53 -23.71 -22.66 -6.18
C LYS A 53 -24.80 -21.69 -6.59
N GLU A 54 -26.05 -21.98 -6.24
CA GLU A 54 -27.18 -21.10 -6.52
C GLU A 54 -27.08 -19.76 -5.78
N PHE A 55 -26.73 -19.77 -4.50
CA PHE A 55 -26.46 -18.55 -3.72
C PHE A 55 -25.29 -17.74 -4.32
N THR A 56 -24.23 -18.42 -4.76
CA THR A 56 -23.07 -17.76 -5.38
C THR A 56 -23.46 -17.07 -6.68
N VAL A 57 -24.19 -17.75 -7.56
CA VAL A 57 -24.59 -17.20 -8.86
C VAL A 57 -25.68 -16.12 -8.72
N ARG A 58 -26.63 -16.27 -7.79
CA ARG A 58 -27.76 -15.34 -7.64
C ARG A 58 -27.48 -14.15 -6.74
N VAL A 59 -26.57 -14.27 -5.79
CA VAL A 59 -26.29 -13.22 -4.79
C VAL A 59 -24.85 -12.73 -4.93
N VAL A 60 -23.86 -13.59 -4.71
CA VAL A 60 -22.45 -13.18 -4.60
C VAL A 60 -21.95 -12.54 -5.89
N VAL A 61 -22.16 -13.19 -7.05
CA VAL A 61 -21.68 -12.68 -8.34
C VAL A 61 -22.34 -11.34 -8.70
N PRO A 62 -23.68 -11.18 -8.66
CA PRO A 62 -24.32 -9.88 -8.88
C PRO A 62 -23.83 -8.78 -7.92
N THR A 63 -23.65 -9.10 -6.63
CA THR A 63 -23.13 -8.15 -5.64
C THR A 63 -21.69 -7.73 -5.95
N MET A 64 -20.80 -8.69 -6.26
CA MET A 64 -19.42 -8.38 -6.65
C MET A 64 -19.37 -7.56 -7.95
N LEU A 65 -20.22 -7.91 -8.93
CA LEU A 65 -20.35 -7.14 -10.15
C LEU A 65 -20.83 -5.71 -9.88
N TYR A 66 -21.77 -5.49 -8.96
CA TYR A 66 -22.21 -4.15 -8.58
C TYR A 66 -21.02 -3.30 -8.08
N PHE A 67 -20.23 -3.83 -7.14
CA PHE A 67 -19.06 -3.13 -6.62
C PHE A 67 -17.98 -2.89 -7.68
N VAL A 68 -17.62 -3.91 -8.45
CA VAL A 68 -16.58 -3.78 -9.48
C VAL A 68 -16.97 -2.75 -10.55
N LYS A 69 -18.22 -2.76 -11.01
CA LYS A 69 -18.71 -1.77 -11.97
C LYS A 69 -18.70 -0.36 -11.38
N GLY A 70 -19.12 -0.21 -10.12
CA GLY A 70 -19.11 1.05 -9.39
C GLY A 70 -17.71 1.64 -9.23
N GLU A 71 -16.75 0.83 -8.76
CA GLU A 71 -15.36 1.25 -8.65
C GLU A 71 -14.72 1.57 -10.00
N ARG A 72 -15.02 0.76 -11.03
CA ARG A 72 -14.54 1.03 -12.39
C ARG A 72 -15.08 2.35 -12.90
N TYR A 73 -16.32 2.70 -12.60
CA TYR A 73 -16.89 4.00 -12.94
C TYR A 73 -16.18 5.14 -12.20
N SER A 74 -16.04 5.06 -10.87
CA SER A 74 -15.43 6.13 -10.07
C SER A 74 -13.97 6.42 -10.45
N LYS A 75 -13.22 5.38 -10.86
CA LYS A 75 -11.81 5.51 -11.24
C LYS A 75 -11.58 5.81 -12.72
N LYS A 76 -12.60 5.73 -13.60
CA LYS A 76 -12.43 5.80 -15.06
C LYS A 76 -11.75 7.07 -15.53
N SER A 77 -12.30 8.23 -15.14
CA SER A 77 -11.80 9.54 -15.58
C SER A 77 -10.37 9.79 -15.10
N GLN A 78 -10.06 9.40 -13.86
CA GLN A 78 -8.71 9.51 -13.30
C GLN A 78 -7.72 8.60 -14.05
N THR A 79 -8.07 7.33 -14.23
CA THR A 79 -7.20 6.34 -14.88
C THR A 79 -6.87 6.73 -16.32
N ILE A 80 -7.87 7.19 -17.08
CA ILE A 80 -7.66 7.66 -18.47
C ILE A 80 -6.71 8.85 -18.49
N ARG A 81 -6.88 9.81 -17.57
CA ARG A 81 -5.98 10.97 -17.45
C ARG A 81 -4.55 10.53 -17.12
N GLU A 82 -4.38 9.61 -16.18
CA GLU A 82 -3.05 9.08 -15.81
C GLU A 82 -2.37 8.37 -16.99
N TRP A 83 -3.11 7.59 -17.78
CA TRP A 83 -2.57 6.96 -19.00
C TRP A 83 -2.18 7.99 -20.05
N MET A 84 -3.02 8.99 -20.30
CA MET A 84 -2.73 10.06 -21.25
C MET A 84 -1.52 10.89 -20.82
N GLU A 85 -1.42 11.27 -19.54
CA GLU A 85 -0.26 12.02 -19.05
C GLU A 85 1.03 11.18 -19.08
N ARG A 86 0.95 9.87 -18.80
CA ARG A 86 2.09 8.96 -18.98
C ARG A 86 2.58 8.94 -20.42
N ASP A 87 1.67 8.75 -21.38
CA ASP A 87 2.05 8.67 -22.79
C ASP A 87 2.52 10.03 -23.34
N LYS A 88 1.94 11.13 -22.86
CA LYS A 88 2.41 12.50 -23.13
C LYS A 88 3.81 12.73 -22.57
N ALA A 89 4.11 12.25 -21.37
CA ALA A 89 5.44 12.32 -20.78
C ALA A 89 6.46 11.50 -21.61
N LYS A 90 6.06 10.33 -22.13
CA LYS A 90 6.88 9.51 -23.04
C LYS A 90 7.17 10.23 -24.34
N ASP A 91 6.15 10.81 -24.97
CA ASP A 91 6.31 11.61 -26.20
C ASP A 91 7.27 12.78 -25.96
N LYS A 92 7.09 13.53 -24.85
CA LYS A 92 7.98 14.64 -24.48
C LYS A 92 9.41 14.18 -24.23
N LYS A 93 9.61 13.04 -23.57
CA LYS A 93 10.94 12.47 -23.30
C LYS A 93 11.63 12.06 -24.60
N LEU A 94 10.92 11.42 -25.54
CA LEU A 94 11.46 11.10 -26.86
C LEU A 94 11.77 12.34 -27.69
N GLU A 95 10.92 13.36 -27.67
CA GLU A 95 11.13 14.60 -28.40
C GLU A 95 12.41 15.30 -27.93
N ASN A 96 12.57 15.44 -26.61
CA ASN A 96 13.74 16.09 -25.99
C ASN A 96 15.01 15.23 -25.94
N ALA A 97 14.95 13.98 -26.38
CA ALA A 97 16.10 13.07 -26.37
C ALA A 97 17.23 13.61 -27.26
N VAL A 98 18.39 13.85 -26.66
CA VAL A 98 19.58 14.32 -27.36
C VAL A 98 20.26 13.14 -28.03
N THR A 99 20.49 13.26 -29.34
CA THR A 99 21.21 12.23 -30.11
C THR A 99 22.68 12.21 -29.70
N PRO A 100 23.26 11.04 -29.37
CA PRO A 100 24.68 10.91 -29.13
C PRO A 100 25.52 11.36 -30.34
N ILE A 101 26.58 12.13 -30.07
CA ILE A 101 27.56 12.60 -31.07
C ILE A 101 28.75 11.63 -31.17
N ASP A 102 29.62 11.84 -32.15
CA ASP A 102 30.86 11.07 -32.35
C ASP A 102 30.65 9.56 -32.59
N ILE A 103 29.56 9.21 -33.27
CA ILE A 103 29.24 7.82 -33.62
C ILE A 103 29.74 7.50 -35.03
N PHE A 104 30.88 6.82 -35.12
CA PHE A 104 31.49 6.44 -36.40
C PHE A 104 31.23 4.99 -36.80
N CYS A 105 31.24 4.73 -38.11
CA CYS A 105 31.11 3.39 -38.67
C CYS A 105 32.40 2.60 -38.42
N LYS A 106 32.29 1.46 -37.74
CA LYS A 106 33.44 0.57 -37.46
C LYS A 106 34.11 -0.04 -38.71
N LYS A 107 33.47 0.07 -39.89
CA LYS A 107 33.99 -0.48 -41.16
C LYS A 107 34.67 0.55 -42.04
N CYS A 108 34.10 1.74 -42.19
CA CYS A 108 34.60 2.77 -43.12
C CYS A 108 35.02 4.09 -42.45
N GLY A 109 34.84 4.22 -41.14
CA GLY A 109 35.23 5.41 -40.38
C GLY A 109 34.32 6.64 -40.57
N SER A 110 33.35 6.60 -41.50
CA SER A 110 32.40 7.70 -41.71
C SER A 110 31.48 7.92 -40.51
N GLU A 111 31.11 9.17 -40.24
CA GLU A 111 30.11 9.54 -39.24
C GLU A 111 28.75 8.91 -39.59
N MET A 112 28.09 8.31 -38.60
CA MET A 112 26.82 7.63 -38.77
C MET A 112 25.65 8.56 -38.44
N THR A 113 24.53 8.35 -39.13
CA THR A 113 23.32 9.15 -38.92
C THR A 113 22.31 8.38 -38.09
N ALA A 114 21.74 9.02 -37.05
CA ALA A 114 20.64 8.46 -36.29
C ALA A 114 19.35 8.45 -37.14
N THR A 115 18.79 7.28 -37.39
CA THR A 115 17.61 7.11 -38.26
C THR A 115 16.33 6.85 -37.48
N LEU A 116 16.44 6.23 -36.30
CA LEU A 116 15.34 5.91 -35.40
C LEU A 116 15.78 6.13 -33.95
N LYS A 117 14.86 6.61 -33.11
CA LYS A 117 14.98 6.59 -31.65
C LYS A 117 13.71 5.98 -31.07
N ASP A 118 13.86 5.15 -30.06
CA ASP A 118 12.74 4.49 -29.39
C ASP A 118 13.09 4.16 -27.93
N PHE A 119 12.09 3.91 -27.09
CA PHE A 119 12.31 3.41 -25.75
C PHE A 119 12.83 1.97 -25.77
N HIS A 120 13.86 1.71 -24.96
CA HIS A 120 14.40 0.39 -24.73
C HIS A 120 13.91 -0.17 -23.40
N GLY A 121 13.39 -1.39 -23.44
CA GLY A 121 12.95 -2.12 -22.25
C GLY A 121 11.43 -2.33 -22.22
N TYR A 122 11.01 -3.59 -22.22
CA TYR A 122 9.65 -4.03 -21.91
C TYR A 122 9.56 -4.66 -20.51
N GLU A 123 10.69 -4.74 -19.80
CA GLU A 123 10.78 -5.37 -18.49
C GLU A 123 10.30 -4.39 -17.41
N LEU A 124 9.25 -4.79 -16.68
CA LEU A 124 8.53 -4.07 -15.60
C LEU A 124 9.39 -3.46 -14.47
N LYS A 125 10.72 -3.57 -14.53
CA LYS A 125 11.69 -3.10 -13.53
C LYS A 125 12.93 -2.42 -14.11
N GLY A 126 13.04 -2.28 -15.44
CA GLY A 126 14.19 -1.61 -16.07
C GLY A 126 14.01 -0.10 -16.12
N GLU A 127 15.11 0.64 -16.10
CA GLU A 127 15.11 2.08 -16.41
C GLU A 127 14.68 2.29 -17.87
N GLU A 128 13.66 3.12 -18.10
CA GLU A 128 13.20 3.47 -19.45
C GLU A 128 14.26 4.35 -20.15
N ARG A 129 15.26 3.71 -20.76
CA ARG A 129 16.33 4.36 -21.54
C ARG A 129 15.92 4.54 -23.00
N ILE A 130 16.43 5.57 -23.65
CA ILE A 130 16.18 5.81 -25.08
C ILE A 130 17.34 5.22 -25.87
N LEU A 131 17.01 4.42 -26.89
CA LEU A 131 17.97 3.78 -27.78
C LEU A 131 17.88 4.41 -29.17
N PHE A 132 19.02 4.85 -29.66
CA PHE A 132 19.20 5.44 -30.98
C PHE A 132 19.80 4.42 -31.94
N PHE A 133 19.20 4.24 -33.10
CA PHE A 133 19.70 3.38 -34.16
C PHE A 133 20.43 4.22 -35.20
N PHE A 134 21.67 3.86 -35.48
CA PHE A 134 22.56 4.54 -36.40
C PHE A 134 22.76 3.72 -37.66
N GLU A 135 22.65 4.40 -38.81
CA GLU A 135 22.96 3.85 -40.12
C GLU A 135 24.17 4.57 -40.71
N CYS A 136 25.03 3.79 -41.37
CA CYS A 136 26.15 4.36 -42.12
C CYS A 136 25.61 4.94 -43.43
N PRO A 137 25.99 6.17 -43.83
CA PRO A 137 25.64 6.73 -45.14
C PRO A 137 26.06 5.85 -46.32
N ASN A 138 27.14 5.08 -46.16
CA ASN A 138 27.65 4.12 -47.15
C ASN A 138 27.00 2.73 -47.02
N GLU A 139 25.84 2.62 -46.36
CA GLU A 139 25.05 1.39 -46.16
C GLU A 139 25.80 0.20 -45.52
N CYS A 140 26.93 0.47 -44.87
CA CYS A 140 27.75 -0.54 -44.21
C CYS A 140 26.96 -1.26 -43.09
N LYS A 141 27.20 -2.58 -42.97
CA LYS A 141 26.74 -3.41 -41.85
C LYS A 141 27.94 -3.80 -40.97
N PRO A 142 27.76 -4.04 -39.66
CA PRO A 142 26.50 -3.94 -38.91
C PRO A 142 26.06 -2.49 -38.62
N ARG A 143 24.76 -2.29 -38.42
CA ARG A 143 24.21 -1.05 -37.84
C ARG A 143 24.63 -0.95 -36.37
N ARG A 144 24.60 0.25 -35.79
CA ARG A 144 24.89 0.46 -34.37
C ARG A 144 23.63 0.92 -33.64
N ALA A 145 23.52 0.56 -32.37
CA ALA A 145 22.47 1.03 -31.48
C ALA A 145 23.13 1.56 -30.21
N VAL A 146 22.83 2.78 -29.82
CA VAL A 146 23.52 3.51 -28.74
C VAL A 146 22.50 4.20 -27.87
N PHE A 147 22.68 4.12 -26.56
CA PHE A 147 21.82 4.78 -25.57
C PHE A 147 22.10 6.28 -25.48
N GLU A 148 21.21 7.01 -24.81
CA GLU A 148 21.31 8.47 -24.59
C GLU A 148 22.61 8.93 -23.89
N ASP A 149 23.24 8.06 -23.11
CA ASP A 149 24.53 8.30 -22.43
C ASP A 149 25.76 7.91 -23.27
N GLY A 150 25.57 7.46 -24.51
CA GLY A 150 26.64 7.00 -25.39
C GLY A 150 27.03 5.53 -25.21
N GLU A 151 26.40 4.78 -24.28
CA GLU A 151 26.65 3.35 -24.13
C GLU A 151 26.14 2.57 -25.35
N GLU A 152 26.98 1.70 -25.94
CA GLU A 152 26.57 0.87 -27.06
C GLU A 152 25.74 -0.32 -26.59
N TRP A 153 24.53 -0.48 -27.14
CA TRP A 153 23.64 -1.58 -26.82
C TRP A 153 24.23 -2.92 -27.27
N LYS A 154 24.12 -3.91 -26.38
CA LYS A 154 24.56 -5.29 -26.63
C LYS A 154 23.39 -6.25 -26.52
N PRO A 155 23.20 -7.17 -27.48
CA PRO A 155 22.17 -8.19 -27.39
C PRO A 155 22.45 -9.11 -26.19
N LYS A 156 21.40 -9.51 -25.47
CA LYS A 156 21.50 -10.54 -24.44
C LYS A 156 21.95 -11.86 -25.11
N PRO A 157 22.93 -12.60 -24.55
CA PRO A 157 23.38 -13.85 -25.14
C PRO A 157 22.24 -14.87 -25.13
N HIS A 158 22.16 -15.67 -26.19
CA HIS A 158 21.19 -16.76 -26.23
C HIS A 158 21.73 -17.95 -25.42
N ILE A 159 20.88 -18.54 -24.58
CA ILE A 159 21.24 -19.61 -23.65
C ILE A 159 20.54 -20.91 -24.03
N CYS A 160 21.29 -22.02 -23.97
CA CYS A 160 20.76 -23.33 -24.28
C CYS A 160 19.73 -23.78 -23.23
N GLU A 161 18.53 -24.15 -23.67
CA GLU A 161 17.45 -24.63 -22.78
C GLU A 161 17.82 -25.86 -21.95
N LYS A 162 18.74 -26.71 -22.44
CA LYS A 162 19.12 -27.96 -21.75
C LYS A 162 20.26 -27.83 -20.75
N CYS A 163 21.21 -26.94 -20.99
CA CYS A 163 22.44 -26.90 -20.21
C CYS A 163 22.90 -25.48 -19.84
N SER A 164 22.10 -24.48 -20.20
CA SER A 164 22.27 -23.06 -19.88
C SER A 164 23.59 -22.44 -20.36
N SER A 165 24.34 -23.14 -21.23
CA SER A 165 25.52 -22.56 -21.86
C SER A 165 25.11 -21.56 -22.96
N GLU A 166 25.89 -20.51 -23.13
CA GLU A 166 25.73 -19.57 -24.23
C GLU A 166 25.89 -20.27 -25.59
N VAL A 167 25.01 -19.92 -26.54
CA VAL A 167 24.99 -20.48 -27.88
C VAL A 167 25.03 -19.39 -28.93
N LYS A 168 25.70 -19.66 -30.06
CA LYS A 168 25.61 -18.80 -31.24
C LYS A 168 24.33 -19.11 -32.00
N THR A 169 23.62 -18.06 -32.40
CA THR A 169 22.40 -18.12 -33.18
C THR A 169 22.66 -17.71 -34.63
N ASN A 170 21.82 -18.22 -35.53
CA ASN A 170 21.68 -17.73 -36.89
C ASN A 170 20.21 -17.37 -37.13
N ASP A 171 19.96 -16.16 -37.61
CA ASP A 171 18.62 -15.64 -37.85
C ASP A 171 18.33 -15.57 -39.34
N THR A 172 17.18 -16.09 -39.76
CA THR A 172 16.69 -15.98 -41.13
C THR A 172 15.32 -15.35 -41.13
N ARG A 173 15.16 -14.24 -41.86
CA ARG A 173 13.85 -13.61 -42.05
C ARG A 173 13.15 -14.19 -43.28
N LYS A 174 11.92 -14.64 -43.12
CA LYS A 174 11.01 -15.05 -44.18
C LYS A 174 9.74 -14.22 -44.03
N GLU A 175 9.61 -13.18 -44.84
CA GLU A 175 8.46 -12.26 -44.84
C GLU A 175 8.13 -11.72 -43.43
N ASP A 176 7.10 -12.30 -42.83
CA ASP A 176 6.48 -12.00 -41.54
C ASP A 176 7.04 -12.84 -40.39
N ARG A 177 8.03 -13.70 -40.61
CA ARG A 177 8.64 -14.53 -39.56
C ARG A 177 10.15 -14.37 -39.50
N ILE A 178 10.68 -14.26 -38.29
CA ILE A 178 12.11 -14.39 -38.03
C ILE A 178 12.32 -15.77 -37.40
N ILE A 179 13.13 -16.59 -38.07
CA ILE A 179 13.48 -17.93 -37.61
C ILE A 179 14.90 -17.87 -37.06
N THR A 180 15.04 -18.07 -35.74
CA THR A 180 16.32 -18.15 -35.05
C THR A 180 16.67 -19.62 -34.85
N THR A 181 17.84 -20.03 -35.32
CA THR A 181 18.34 -21.40 -35.16
C THR A 181 19.62 -21.38 -34.36
N TYR A 182 19.80 -22.37 -33.48
CA TYR A 182 21.01 -22.48 -32.67
C TYR A 182 21.41 -23.94 -32.47
N ALA A 183 22.72 -24.16 -32.29
CA ALA A 183 23.28 -25.45 -31.98
C ALA A 183 24.26 -25.32 -30.80
N CYS A 184 23.94 -26.02 -29.71
CA CYS A 184 24.77 -26.04 -28.52
C CYS A 184 25.97 -26.96 -28.71
N LYS A 185 27.18 -26.39 -28.65
CA LYS A 185 28.43 -27.17 -28.74
C LYS A 185 28.70 -28.03 -27.50
N LYS A 186 28.12 -27.68 -26.35
CA LYS A 186 28.34 -28.38 -25.06
C LYS A 186 27.52 -29.67 -24.95
N CYS A 187 26.26 -29.66 -25.39
CA CYS A 187 25.35 -30.81 -25.26
C CYS A 187 24.77 -31.32 -26.59
N GLY A 188 25.17 -30.73 -27.73
CA GLY A 188 24.70 -31.12 -29.06
C GLY A 188 23.26 -30.74 -29.40
N HIS A 189 22.53 -30.10 -28.46
CA HIS A 189 21.13 -29.72 -28.69
C HIS A 189 21.00 -28.69 -29.82
N LYS A 190 20.05 -28.91 -30.71
CA LYS A 190 19.66 -27.97 -31.76
C LYS A 190 18.27 -27.44 -31.44
N GLY A 191 18.13 -26.13 -31.44
CA GLY A 191 16.86 -25.44 -31.21
C GLY A 191 16.48 -24.57 -32.40
N ARG A 192 15.19 -24.27 -32.47
CA ARG A 192 14.61 -23.36 -33.47
C ARG A 192 13.50 -22.56 -32.81
N GLU A 193 13.65 -21.25 -32.83
CA GLU A 193 12.65 -20.29 -32.38
C GLU A 193 12.05 -19.58 -33.59
N ILE A 194 10.75 -19.29 -33.52
CA ILE A 194 10.04 -18.57 -34.57
C ILE A 194 9.37 -17.37 -33.93
N LEU A 195 9.85 -16.18 -34.26
CA LEU A 195 9.20 -14.93 -33.95
C LEU A 195 8.28 -14.56 -35.10
N ASP A 196 6.97 -14.61 -34.87
CA ASP A 196 5.97 -14.10 -35.80
C ASP A 196 5.88 -12.58 -35.64
N LEU A 197 6.15 -11.85 -36.71
CA LEU A 197 6.10 -10.39 -36.78
C LEU A 197 4.68 -9.89 -37.03
N ASN A 198 3.73 -10.76 -37.39
CA ASN A 198 2.34 -10.38 -37.40
C ASN A 198 1.84 -10.25 -35.97
N SER A 199 1.32 -9.06 -35.65
CA SER A 199 0.46 -8.94 -34.48
C SER A 199 -0.74 -9.87 -34.68
N PRO A 200 -1.13 -10.69 -33.68
CA PRO A 200 -2.39 -11.41 -33.75
C PRO A 200 -3.46 -10.36 -34.06
N LYS A 201 -4.18 -10.51 -35.18
CA LYS A 201 -5.30 -9.60 -35.48
C LYS A 201 -6.21 -9.61 -34.26
N GLU A 202 -6.43 -8.44 -33.65
CA GLU A 202 -7.32 -8.33 -32.50
C GLU A 202 -8.64 -9.01 -32.88
N LYS A 203 -9.01 -10.06 -32.14
CA LYS A 203 -10.28 -10.73 -32.38
C LYS A 203 -11.36 -9.70 -32.10
N ILE A 204 -12.10 -9.32 -33.15
CA ILE A 204 -13.22 -8.38 -33.01
C ILE A 204 -14.24 -9.02 -32.05
N ASP A 205 -14.37 -8.43 -30.88
CA ASP A 205 -15.34 -8.86 -29.89
C ASP A 205 -16.74 -8.41 -30.31
N LYS A 206 -17.48 -9.33 -30.95
CA LYS A 206 -18.86 -9.09 -31.40
C LYS A 206 -19.80 -8.66 -30.27
N ASN A 207 -19.47 -8.98 -29.02
CA ASN A 207 -20.30 -8.66 -27.86
C ASN A 207 -19.84 -7.40 -27.12
N PHE A 208 -18.82 -6.69 -27.62
CA PHE A 208 -18.23 -5.54 -26.94
C PHE A 208 -19.27 -4.48 -26.59
N GLU A 209 -20.06 -3.98 -27.57
CA GLU A 209 -21.05 -2.93 -27.33
C GLU A 209 -22.17 -3.37 -26.37
N ARG A 210 -22.62 -4.63 -26.48
CA ARG A 210 -23.62 -5.18 -25.57
C ARG A 210 -23.10 -5.23 -24.14
N ASP A 211 -21.89 -5.73 -23.96
CA ASP A 211 -21.31 -5.91 -22.64
C ASP A 211 -20.81 -4.58 -22.06
N ARG A 212 -20.44 -3.61 -22.92
CA ARG A 212 -20.17 -2.22 -22.55
C ARG A 212 -21.38 -1.59 -21.88
N ARG A 213 -22.57 -1.68 -22.50
CA ARG A 213 -23.82 -1.18 -21.90
C ARG A 213 -24.19 -1.87 -20.59
N ARG A 214 -23.79 -3.14 -20.42
CA ARG A 214 -24.10 -3.95 -19.24
C ARG A 214 -23.13 -3.73 -18.07
N PHE A 215 -21.85 -3.53 -18.37
CA PHE A 215 -20.77 -3.52 -17.39
C PHE A 215 -20.18 -2.13 -17.14
N CYS A 216 -20.13 -1.26 -18.15
CA CYS A 216 -19.60 0.08 -17.99
C CYS A 216 -20.75 1.02 -17.60
N LEU A 217 -20.82 1.39 -16.32
CA LEU A 217 -21.86 2.33 -15.84
C LEU A 217 -21.69 3.70 -16.50
N SER A 218 -22.80 4.41 -16.65
CA SER A 218 -22.84 5.78 -17.12
C SER A 218 -23.88 6.59 -16.34
N GLY A 219 -23.65 7.90 -16.24
CA GLY A 219 -24.61 8.86 -15.68
C GLY A 219 -25.10 8.49 -14.28
N GLU A 220 -26.42 8.36 -14.15
CA GLU A 220 -27.15 8.22 -12.89
C GLU A 220 -26.72 7.01 -12.04
N LYS A 221 -26.63 5.81 -12.62
CA LYS A 221 -26.27 4.59 -11.88
C LYS A 221 -24.87 4.63 -11.29
N GLY A 222 -23.95 5.33 -11.97
CA GLY A 222 -22.60 5.55 -11.46
C GLY A 222 -22.58 6.52 -10.29
N GLN A 223 -23.38 7.60 -10.36
CA GLN A 223 -23.52 8.56 -9.27
C GLN A 223 -24.22 7.97 -8.04
N GLU A 224 -25.23 7.11 -8.25
CA GLU A 224 -25.89 6.37 -7.18
C GLU A 224 -24.90 5.50 -6.39
N TYR A 225 -24.00 4.80 -7.10
CA TYR A 225 -22.94 4.02 -6.48
C TYR A 225 -22.01 4.90 -5.64
N ILE A 226 -21.52 6.01 -6.20
CA ILE A 226 -20.63 6.94 -5.49
C ILE A 226 -21.31 7.47 -4.22
N GLY A 227 -22.57 7.88 -4.31
CA GLY A 227 -23.33 8.35 -3.16
C GLY A 227 -23.53 7.26 -2.10
N SER A 228 -23.79 6.03 -2.52
CA SER A 228 -23.93 4.87 -1.63
C SER A 228 -22.61 4.51 -0.95
N GLU A 229 -21.50 4.57 -1.68
CA GLU A 229 -20.15 4.34 -1.17
C GLU A 229 -19.78 5.36 -0.09
N MET A 230 -20.07 6.65 -0.32
CA MET A 230 -19.84 7.72 0.67
C MET A 230 -20.67 7.50 1.95
N LYS A 231 -21.96 7.15 1.81
CA LYS A 231 -22.83 6.84 2.96
C LYS A 231 -22.31 5.65 3.75
N LEU A 232 -21.87 4.59 3.07
CA LEU A 232 -21.34 3.40 3.70
C LEU A 232 -20.04 3.70 4.46
N LYS A 233 -19.13 4.50 3.88
CA LYS A 233 -17.90 4.94 4.53
C LYS A 233 -18.20 5.72 5.82
N HIS A 234 -19.09 6.72 5.75
CA HIS A 234 -19.50 7.49 6.91
C HIS A 234 -20.14 6.61 8.00
N LEU A 235 -20.97 5.63 7.60
CA LEU A 235 -21.55 4.68 8.54
C LEU A 235 -20.47 3.82 9.23
N MET A 236 -19.48 3.34 8.49
CA MET A 236 -18.35 2.58 9.05
C MET A 236 -17.56 3.41 10.05
N GLU A 237 -17.20 4.65 9.70
CA GLU A 237 -16.52 5.58 10.59
C GLU A 237 -17.33 5.86 11.86
N THR A 238 -18.65 6.00 11.73
CA THR A 238 -19.57 6.19 12.87
C THR A 238 -19.57 4.97 13.79
N ILE A 239 -19.67 3.75 13.23
CA ILE A 239 -19.65 2.50 13.99
C ILE A 239 -18.32 2.33 14.71
N GLU A 240 -17.19 2.65 14.06
CA GLU A 240 -15.87 2.62 14.68
C GLU A 240 -15.78 3.61 15.84
N GLY A 241 -16.26 4.83 15.66
CA GLY A 241 -16.35 5.84 16.72
C GLY A 241 -17.22 5.40 17.90
N ILE A 242 -18.35 4.71 17.65
CA ILE A 242 -19.19 4.14 18.71
C ILE A 242 -18.44 3.04 19.47
N LYS A 243 -17.80 2.11 18.75
CA LYS A 243 -17.02 1.02 19.37
C LYS A 243 -15.87 1.57 20.22
N GLU A 244 -15.22 2.63 19.77
CA GLU A 244 -14.15 3.28 20.54
C GLU A 244 -14.70 3.93 21.81
N LYS A 245 -15.81 4.66 21.71
CA LYS A 245 -16.51 5.23 22.88
C LYS A 245 -16.92 4.14 23.88
N GLU A 246 -17.52 3.05 23.43
CA GLU A 246 -17.90 1.93 24.31
C GLU A 246 -16.69 1.32 25.04
N LYS A 247 -15.56 1.14 24.34
CA LYS A 247 -14.31 0.66 24.95
C LYS A 247 -13.85 1.61 26.04
N ILE A 248 -13.84 2.92 25.76
CA ILE A 248 -13.42 3.96 26.72
C ILE A 248 -14.34 3.95 27.94
N THR A 249 -15.67 3.92 27.74
CA THR A 249 -16.65 3.89 28.85
C THR A 249 -16.46 2.66 29.73
N LYS A 250 -16.20 1.48 29.14
CA LYS A 250 -15.90 0.25 29.89
C LYS A 250 -14.62 0.36 30.72
N VAL A 251 -13.61 1.09 30.25
CA VAL A 251 -12.38 1.34 31.02
C VAL A 251 -12.64 2.33 32.16
N ILE A 252 -13.37 3.43 31.90
CA ILE A 252 -13.75 4.40 32.95
C ILE A 252 -14.54 3.72 34.07
N ALA A 253 -15.48 2.83 33.73
CA ALA A 253 -16.27 2.08 34.71
C ALA A 253 -15.42 1.21 35.65
N LYS A 254 -14.20 0.83 35.25
CA LYS A 254 -13.26 0.05 36.08
C LYS A 254 -12.40 0.93 36.99
N ILE A 255 -12.35 2.24 36.78
CA ILE A 255 -11.60 3.17 37.64
C ILE A 255 -12.33 3.28 38.98
N LYS A 256 -11.63 2.93 40.06
CA LYS A 256 -12.16 3.06 41.41
C LYS A 256 -12.17 4.54 41.82
N LYS A 257 -13.36 5.14 41.91
CA LYS A 257 -13.55 6.50 42.43
C LYS A 257 -13.39 6.48 43.96
N LEU A 258 -12.30 7.03 44.46
CA LEU A 258 -11.99 7.12 45.89
C LEU A 258 -12.22 8.54 46.39
N SER A 259 -12.81 8.69 47.56
CA SER A 259 -12.79 9.94 48.31
C SER A 259 -11.41 10.19 48.93
N VAL A 260 -11.13 11.41 49.41
CA VAL A 260 -9.87 11.73 50.13
C VAL A 260 -9.65 10.79 51.32
N ALA A 261 -10.72 10.43 52.05
CA ALA A 261 -10.64 9.47 53.14
C ALA A 261 -10.31 8.05 52.64
N GLY A 262 -10.88 7.63 51.51
CA GLY A 262 -10.57 6.35 50.87
C GLY A 262 -9.14 6.29 50.34
N LEU A 263 -8.63 7.41 49.80
CA LEU A 263 -7.25 7.57 49.36
C LEU A 263 -6.28 7.37 50.53
N LYS A 264 -6.54 8.00 51.69
CA LYS A 264 -5.72 7.81 52.90
C LYS A 264 -5.68 6.35 53.32
N LYS A 265 -6.85 5.71 53.42
CA LYS A 265 -6.96 4.28 53.78
C LYS A 265 -6.22 3.35 52.82
N LEU A 266 -6.10 3.71 51.54
CA LEU A 266 -5.38 2.92 50.54
C LEU A 266 -3.85 3.11 50.64
N LEU A 267 -3.39 4.35 50.82
CA LEU A 267 -1.98 4.71 50.76
C LEU A 267 -1.21 4.38 52.05
N THR A 268 -1.80 4.64 53.21
CA THR A 268 -1.14 4.45 54.52
C THR A 268 -0.54 3.04 54.71
N PRO A 269 -1.32 1.94 54.62
CA PRO A 269 -0.78 0.60 54.89
C PRO A 269 0.23 0.12 53.84
N LYS A 270 0.15 0.63 52.61
CA LYS A 270 1.13 0.31 51.55
C LYS A 270 2.45 1.06 51.73
N SER A 271 2.36 2.29 52.24
CA SER A 271 3.52 3.16 52.44
C SER A 271 4.29 2.79 53.70
N GLU A 272 3.59 2.39 54.77
CA GLU A 272 4.21 1.91 56.01
C GLU A 272 5.09 0.67 55.77
N LYS A 273 4.64 -0.26 54.91
CA LYS A 273 5.43 -1.43 54.50
C LYS A 273 6.76 -1.07 53.82
N GLU A 274 6.80 0.08 53.15
CA GLU A 274 7.99 0.58 52.46
C GLU A 274 8.84 1.51 53.36
N GLY A 275 8.46 1.69 54.63
CA GLY A 275 9.15 2.53 55.61
C GLY A 275 8.77 4.01 55.57
N TYR A 276 7.58 4.33 55.05
CA TYR A 276 7.05 5.69 55.07
C TYR A 276 5.88 5.79 56.04
N SER A 277 6.00 6.60 57.09
CA SER A 277 4.99 6.76 58.13
C SER A 277 4.49 8.21 58.27
N LYS A 278 3.55 8.41 59.20
CA LYS A 278 2.97 9.73 59.54
C LYS A 278 2.41 10.48 58.33
N TRP A 279 1.49 9.81 57.61
CA TRP A 279 0.77 10.43 56.50
C TRP A 279 -0.18 11.54 56.98
N GLU A 280 0.12 12.75 56.55
CA GLU A 280 -0.72 13.92 56.76
C GLU A 280 -1.20 14.47 55.42
N PHE A 281 -2.49 14.77 55.34
CA PHE A 281 -3.07 15.47 54.20
C PHE A 281 -3.49 16.84 54.66
N SER A 282 -3.14 17.85 53.87
CA SER A 282 -3.60 19.21 54.09
C SER A 282 -5.09 19.33 53.78
N LYS A 283 -5.66 20.51 54.10
CA LYS A 283 -6.97 20.89 53.62
C LYS A 283 -7.01 20.76 52.07
N PRO A 284 -8.01 20.06 51.50
CA PRO A 284 -8.15 19.95 50.05
C PRO A 284 -8.44 21.31 49.41
N GLU A 285 -7.81 21.56 48.26
CA GLU A 285 -8.14 22.65 47.35
C GLU A 285 -9.20 22.14 46.37
N ILE A 286 -10.41 22.70 46.44
CA ILE A 286 -11.55 22.30 45.60
C ILE A 286 -11.79 23.41 44.58
N ASN A 287 -11.32 23.20 43.35
CA ASN A 287 -11.61 24.06 42.21
C ASN A 287 -12.32 23.23 41.13
N ARG A 288 -11.81 23.19 39.88
CA ARG A 288 -12.28 22.27 38.84
C ARG A 288 -11.97 20.80 39.15
N ASP A 289 -10.86 20.56 39.84
CA ASP A 289 -10.42 19.25 40.32
C ASP A 289 -10.13 19.35 41.82
N VAL A 290 -10.12 18.21 42.52
CA VAL A 290 -9.75 18.14 43.94
C VAL A 290 -8.25 17.92 44.06
N VAL A 291 -7.52 18.85 44.67
CA VAL A 291 -6.08 18.70 44.92
C VAL A 291 -5.81 18.60 46.41
N VAL A 292 -5.01 17.62 46.81
CA VAL A 292 -4.63 17.41 48.21
C VAL A 292 -3.11 17.38 48.30
N ARG A 293 -2.53 18.25 49.13
CA ARG A 293 -1.10 18.20 49.47
C ARG A 293 -0.92 17.15 50.57
N PHE A 294 0.15 16.38 50.46
CA PHE A 294 0.53 15.37 51.44
C PHE A 294 1.91 15.65 52.02
N THR A 295 2.09 15.17 53.24
CA THR A 295 3.36 15.08 53.95
C THR A 295 3.51 13.67 54.47
N VAL A 296 4.69 13.09 54.34
CA VAL A 296 5.02 11.76 54.84
C VAL A 296 6.47 11.73 55.32
N GLN A 297 6.73 11.02 56.41
CA GLN A 297 8.07 10.85 56.95
C GLN A 297 8.69 9.55 56.39
N ASP A 298 9.97 9.62 56.02
CA ASP A 298 10.79 8.44 55.73
C ASP A 298 11.48 8.00 57.02
N ASP A 299 11.19 6.79 57.47
CA ASP A 299 11.76 6.24 58.70
C ASP A 299 13.05 5.45 58.45
N LYS A 300 13.50 5.33 57.20
CA LYS A 300 14.77 4.65 56.87
C LYS A 300 15.92 5.65 56.85
N GLU A 301 16.73 5.61 57.91
CA GLU A 301 17.91 6.47 58.06
C GLU A 301 18.97 6.23 56.97
N ASP A 302 19.05 5.01 56.45
CA ASP A 302 20.04 4.61 55.44
C ASP A 302 19.68 5.07 54.01
N ARG A 303 18.46 5.59 53.79
CA ARG A 303 17.94 5.89 52.46
C ARG A 303 18.34 7.30 52.03
N GLN A 304 19.00 7.41 50.87
CA GLN A 304 19.34 8.71 50.30
C GLN A 304 18.12 9.43 49.74
N GLU A 305 18.16 10.77 49.73
CA GLU A 305 17.06 11.63 49.26
C GLU A 305 16.47 11.18 47.92
N TYR A 306 17.34 10.91 46.93
CA TYR A 306 16.91 10.53 45.59
C TYR A 306 16.10 9.23 45.62
N ASP A 307 16.57 8.24 46.39
CA ASP A 307 15.92 6.94 46.51
C ASP A 307 14.58 7.07 47.24
N SER A 308 14.49 7.89 48.29
CA SER A 308 13.23 8.19 48.98
C SER A 308 12.18 8.75 48.03
N ARG A 309 12.56 9.76 47.22
CA ARG A 309 11.64 10.39 46.26
C ARG A 309 11.24 9.42 45.16
N SER A 310 12.19 8.67 44.62
CA SER A 310 11.97 7.73 43.51
C SER A 310 11.09 6.55 43.93
N GLN A 311 11.36 5.95 45.08
CA GLN A 311 10.60 4.82 45.60
C GLN A 311 9.16 5.23 45.97
N LEU A 312 8.97 6.36 46.65
CA LEU A 312 7.62 6.86 46.96
C LEU A 312 6.85 7.20 45.68
N LYS A 313 7.50 7.83 44.69
CA LYS A 313 6.88 8.12 43.39
C LYS A 313 6.43 6.84 42.68
N LYS A 314 7.26 5.80 42.69
CA LYS A 314 6.94 4.48 42.11
C LYS A 314 5.75 3.84 42.84
N LEU A 315 5.77 3.85 44.17
CA LEU A 315 4.69 3.32 45.01
C LEU A 315 3.35 4.02 44.72
N LEU A 316 3.35 5.35 44.67
CA LEU A 316 2.16 6.13 44.37
C LEU A 316 1.65 5.86 42.96
N LYS A 317 2.55 5.80 41.96
CA LYS A 317 2.15 5.49 40.57
C LYS A 317 1.47 4.12 40.47
N GLN A 318 2.05 3.08 41.08
CA GLN A 318 1.50 1.73 41.07
C GLN A 318 0.20 1.61 41.87
N THR A 319 0.13 2.27 43.02
CA THR A 319 -1.04 2.16 43.91
C THR A 319 -2.25 2.90 43.36
N LEU A 320 -2.04 4.02 42.67
CA LEU A 320 -3.12 4.88 42.19
C LEU A 320 -3.55 4.57 40.76
N GLU A 321 -2.85 3.71 40.02
CA GLU A 321 -3.08 3.38 38.60
C GLU A 321 -4.57 3.13 38.26
N ASN A 322 -5.25 2.31 39.07
CA ASN A 322 -6.66 1.94 38.86
C ASN A 322 -7.65 2.83 39.63
N THR A 323 -7.22 4.00 40.07
CA THR A 323 -8.02 4.96 40.85
C THR A 323 -8.14 6.28 40.12
N ASN A 324 -9.05 7.13 40.59
CA ASN A 324 -9.24 8.47 40.04
C ASN A 324 -8.21 9.52 40.53
N TRP A 325 -7.11 9.11 41.16
CA TRP A 325 -6.09 10.00 41.71
C TRP A 325 -4.75 9.88 40.97
N ARG A 326 -4.02 10.98 40.80
CA ARG A 326 -2.66 10.99 40.22
C ARG A 326 -1.73 11.93 40.96
N LEU A 327 -0.45 11.59 40.99
CA LEU A 327 0.61 12.49 41.43
C LEU A 327 0.79 13.61 40.39
N MET A 328 0.87 14.85 40.85
CA MET A 328 1.09 16.00 39.97
C MET A 328 2.53 16.04 39.43
N ASN A 329 2.72 16.69 38.28
CA ASN A 329 4.00 16.73 37.55
C ASN A 329 5.14 17.39 38.31
N GLU A 330 4.84 18.24 39.28
CA GLU A 330 5.81 18.85 40.20
C GLU A 330 6.56 17.82 41.04
N GLY A 331 6.05 16.59 41.12
CA GLY A 331 6.72 15.48 41.76
C GLY A 331 6.67 15.55 43.27
N ILE A 332 7.71 15.00 43.89
CA ILE A 332 7.85 14.86 45.34
C ILE A 332 9.09 15.65 45.74
N ASN A 333 8.95 16.49 46.75
CA ASN A 333 10.05 17.24 47.36
C ASN A 333 10.48 16.54 48.65
N TYR A 334 11.77 16.59 48.96
CA TYR A 334 12.36 16.02 50.16
C TYR A 334 13.05 17.11 50.98
N ARG A 335 12.94 17.03 52.30
CA ARG A 335 13.71 17.87 53.23
C ARG A 335 13.83 17.16 54.58
N LEU A 336 15.06 16.82 54.98
CA LEU A 336 15.37 16.23 56.29
C LEU A 336 14.47 15.02 56.66
N GLY A 337 14.34 14.05 55.75
CA GLY A 337 13.50 12.86 55.96
C GLY A 337 12.00 13.08 55.75
N ILE A 338 11.55 14.31 55.44
CA ILE A 338 10.13 14.62 55.17
C ILE A 338 9.91 14.77 53.68
N LEU A 339 8.97 13.99 53.13
CA LEU A 339 8.55 14.08 51.74
C LEU A 339 7.20 14.79 51.62
N THR A 340 7.10 15.69 50.65
CA THR A 340 5.88 16.45 50.36
C THR A 340 5.54 16.39 48.87
N GLY A 341 4.25 16.41 48.56
CA GLY A 341 3.78 16.41 47.18
C GLY A 341 2.30 16.71 47.06
N ARG A 342 1.78 16.67 45.84
CA ARG A 342 0.37 16.96 45.55
C ARG A 342 -0.27 15.83 44.75
N LEU A 343 -1.45 15.40 45.21
CA LEU A 343 -2.29 14.43 44.52
C LEU A 343 -3.52 15.15 43.95
N LYS A 344 -3.84 14.87 42.70
CA LYS A 344 -4.98 15.42 41.98
C LYS A 344 -6.02 14.32 41.76
N GLY A 345 -7.27 14.58 42.16
CA GLY A 345 -8.42 13.71 41.98
C GLY A 345 -9.29 14.20 40.82
N HIS A 346 -9.66 13.26 39.95
CA HIS A 346 -10.52 13.49 38.80
C HIS A 346 -11.92 12.89 39.05
N GLU A 347 -12.98 13.65 38.82
CA GLU A 347 -14.35 13.15 39.05
C GLU A 347 -15.15 12.96 37.76
N ASN A 348 -14.93 13.84 36.78
CA ASN A 348 -15.64 13.87 35.51
C ASN A 348 -15.10 12.84 34.52
N ASP A 349 -15.99 12.25 33.74
CA ASP A 349 -15.64 11.21 32.77
C ASP A 349 -14.66 11.71 31.70
N GLU A 350 -14.74 12.99 31.30
CA GLU A 350 -13.77 13.61 30.38
C GLU A 350 -12.34 13.64 30.94
N ASP A 351 -12.19 13.89 32.23
CA ASP A 351 -10.88 13.96 32.88
C ASP A 351 -10.36 12.55 33.19
N LEU A 352 -11.25 11.60 33.48
CA LEU A 352 -10.93 10.17 33.55
C LEU A 352 -10.50 9.61 32.18
N MET A 353 -11.05 10.11 31.06
CA MET A 353 -10.57 9.76 29.71
C MET A 353 -9.11 10.16 29.50
N LYS A 354 -8.70 11.34 30.00
CA LYS A 354 -7.31 11.80 29.85
C LYS A 354 -6.33 10.89 30.58
N LEU A 355 -6.76 10.27 31.69
CA LEU A 355 -5.94 9.30 32.44
C LEU A 355 -5.72 7.98 31.71
N ILE A 356 -6.62 7.62 30.78
CA ILE A 356 -6.54 6.37 29.99
C ILE A 356 -5.71 6.60 28.72
N LYS A 357 -5.74 7.82 28.17
CA LYS A 357 -5.01 8.20 26.95
C LYS A 357 -3.56 8.62 27.21
N SER A 358 -3.18 8.89 28.47
CA SER A 358 -1.81 9.21 28.93
C SER A 358 -1.03 7.97 29.31
#